data_AF-A0A9D3LHG2-F1
#
_entry.id   AF-A0A9D3LHG2-F1
#
_cell.length_a   1.000
_cell.length_b   1.000
_cell.length_c   1.000
_cell.angle_alpha   90.00
_cell.angle_beta   90.00
_cell.angle_gamma   90.00
#
_symmetry.space_group_name_H-M   'P 1'
#
loop_
_entity.id
_entity.type
_entity.pdbx_description
1 polymer ?
#
loop_
_entity_poly.entity_id
_entity_poly.type
_entity_poly.pdbx_seq_one_letter_code
_entity_poly.pdbx_strand_id
1 'polypeptide(L)'
;MCTPGTHVHEHCTKFGSTSCVPCAQKTFIDVPSSLPECLPCRMCDPGYSALKIVRECTPTSDTVCGPLDHHYCTKTDYKGCTFAQKHTICWHGQFIIRNGTTSANTKCGDCPDKTFSNESSSAYCKPHTGCQSLGLQEMTAGTNTLDNECGPRNSPVSIVIVTVLLVLVLVVILT
;
A
#
# COMPACT_ATOMS: atom_id res chain seq x y z
N MET A 1 11.55 27.46 -38.40
CA MET A 1 11.40 26.70 -37.14
C MET A 1 11.65 25.23 -37.45
N CYS A 2 12.22 24.51 -36.50
CA CYS A 2 12.47 23.08 -36.61
C CYS A 2 11.28 22.29 -36.07
N THR A 3 11.07 21.08 -36.61
CA THR A 3 10.02 20.17 -36.16
C THR A 3 10.39 19.56 -34.80
N PRO A 4 9.41 19.01 -34.04
CA PRO A 4 9.70 18.22 -32.84
C PRO A 4 10.79 17.18 -33.09
N GLY A 5 11.65 16.96 -32.09
CA GLY A 5 12.81 16.07 -32.22
C GLY A 5 14.01 16.65 -32.96
N THR A 6 13.96 17.92 -33.37
CA THR A 6 15.10 18.60 -34.00
C THR A 6 15.30 19.99 -33.44
N HIS A 7 16.56 20.44 -33.35
CA HIS A 7 16.95 21.79 -32.94
C HIS A 7 17.62 22.54 -34.10
N VAL A 8 17.70 23.86 -33.99
CA VAL A 8 18.32 24.72 -35.01
C VAL A 8 19.83 24.52 -34.99
N HIS A 9 20.40 24.19 -36.15
CA HIS A 9 21.83 24.19 -36.37
C HIS A 9 22.27 25.51 -37.01
N GLU A 10 21.56 25.97 -38.05
CA GLU A 10 21.81 27.25 -38.71
C GLU A 10 20.49 27.99 -38.94
N HIS A 11 20.50 29.29 -38.67
CA HIS A 11 19.35 30.14 -38.94
C HIS A 11 19.17 30.39 -40.44
N CYS A 12 17.94 30.69 -40.85
CA CYS A 12 17.64 31.02 -42.24
C CYS A 12 18.39 32.29 -42.67
N THR A 13 18.82 32.32 -43.94
CA THR A 13 19.37 33.51 -44.59
C THR A 13 18.39 34.02 -45.64
N LYS A 14 18.73 35.12 -46.32
CA LYS A 14 17.90 35.67 -47.42
C LYS A 14 17.62 34.65 -48.54
N PHE A 15 18.47 33.64 -48.69
CA PHE A 15 18.42 32.68 -49.79
C PHE A 15 18.33 31.21 -49.34
N GLY A 16 18.36 30.94 -48.02
CA GLY A 16 18.40 29.57 -47.47
C GLY A 16 17.45 29.40 -46.28
N SER A 17 16.82 28.22 -46.20
CA SER A 17 15.98 27.83 -45.08
C SER A 17 16.78 27.52 -43.81
N THR A 18 16.12 27.50 -42.66
CA THR A 18 16.72 27.04 -41.39
C THR A 18 17.20 25.59 -41.52
N SER A 19 18.43 25.31 -41.11
CA SER A 19 18.96 23.95 -41.01
C SER A 19 18.69 23.38 -39.62
N CYS A 20 18.19 22.14 -39.57
CA CYS A 20 17.77 21.48 -38.33
C CYS A 20 18.48 20.13 -38.17
N VAL A 21 18.85 19.79 -36.94
CA VAL A 21 19.53 18.53 -36.61
C VAL A 21 18.78 17.78 -35.52
N PRO A 22 18.80 16.43 -35.51
CA PRO A 22 18.09 15.62 -34.51
C PRO A 22 18.59 15.84 -33.08
N CYS A 23 17.68 15.73 -32.11
CA CYS A 23 18.05 15.69 -30.71
C CYS A 23 18.92 14.47 -30.40
N ALA A 24 19.96 14.68 -29.59
CA ALA A 24 20.78 13.60 -29.06
C ALA A 24 19.99 12.76 -28.03
N GLN A 25 20.52 11.58 -27.69
CA GLN A 25 19.94 10.76 -26.63
C GLN A 25 19.80 11.55 -25.33
N LYS A 26 18.73 11.27 -24.57
CA LYS A 26 18.39 11.97 -23.32
C LYS A 26 18.06 13.47 -23.48
N THR A 27 17.73 13.90 -24.70
CA THR A 27 17.18 15.24 -24.96
C THR A 27 15.96 15.18 -25.88
N PHE A 28 15.09 16.18 -25.81
CA PHE A 28 13.85 16.23 -26.59
C PHE A 28 13.41 17.67 -26.92
N ILE A 29 12.56 17.80 -27.94
CA ILE A 29 11.75 18.98 -28.24
C ILE A 29 10.38 18.45 -28.69
N ASP A 30 9.32 18.80 -27.97
CA ASP A 30 7.96 18.26 -28.16
C ASP A 30 7.05 19.13 -29.05
N VAL A 31 7.44 20.39 -29.27
CA VAL A 31 6.72 21.33 -30.14
C VAL A 31 7.66 21.95 -31.17
N PRO A 32 7.17 22.34 -32.36
CA PRO A 32 7.98 23.07 -33.32
C PRO A 32 8.60 24.31 -32.67
N SER A 33 9.92 24.46 -32.75
CA SER A 33 10.63 25.54 -32.07
C SER A 33 11.81 26.07 -32.87
N SER A 34 12.37 27.19 -32.45
CA SER A 34 13.64 27.73 -32.95
C SER A 34 14.75 27.60 -31.92
N LEU A 35 14.65 26.60 -31.02
CA LEU A 35 15.64 26.38 -29.99
C LEU A 35 16.98 25.95 -30.63
N PRO A 36 18.11 26.51 -30.17
CA PRO A 36 19.43 26.13 -30.66
C PRO A 36 19.91 24.80 -30.09
N GLU A 37 19.28 24.29 -29.03
CA GLU A 37 19.59 23.01 -28.38
C GLU A 37 18.30 22.33 -27.90
N CYS A 38 18.33 21.00 -27.79
CA CYS A 38 17.21 20.23 -27.26
C CYS A 38 17.15 20.30 -25.73
N LEU A 39 15.94 20.16 -25.17
CA LEU A 39 15.73 20.18 -23.73
C LEU A 39 16.18 18.85 -23.11
N PRO A 40 16.81 18.84 -21.92
CA PRO A 40 17.17 17.61 -21.25
C PRO A 40 15.91 16.85 -20.81
N CYS A 41 15.93 15.53 -20.97
CA CYS A 41 14.86 14.68 -20.47
C CYS A 41 14.80 14.74 -18.94
N ARG A 42 13.58 14.74 -18.40
CA ARG A 42 13.32 14.67 -16.98
C ARG A 42 13.86 13.37 -16.39
N MET A 43 14.43 13.47 -15.19
CA MET A 43 14.83 12.32 -14.37
C MET A 43 13.74 11.97 -13.37
N CYS A 44 13.46 10.68 -13.21
CA CYS A 44 12.59 10.17 -12.16
C CYS A 44 13.47 9.58 -11.06
N ASP A 45 13.56 10.25 -9.91
CA ASP A 45 14.44 9.83 -8.82
C ASP A 45 13.72 8.82 -7.88
N PRO A 46 14.16 7.56 -7.82
CA PRO A 46 13.58 6.56 -6.93
C PRO A 46 13.95 6.79 -5.45
N GLY A 47 14.99 7.56 -5.15
CA GLY A 47 15.47 7.84 -3.80
C GLY A 47 14.68 8.95 -3.13
N TYR A 48 14.88 10.20 -3.56
CA TYR A 48 14.28 11.36 -2.89
C TYR A 48 12.79 11.53 -3.18
N SER A 49 12.38 11.35 -4.44
CA SER A 49 11.00 11.57 -4.88
C SER A 49 10.14 10.31 -4.97
N ALA A 50 10.74 9.12 -4.76
CA ALA A 50 10.09 7.82 -4.89
C ALA A 50 9.36 7.60 -6.23
N LEU A 51 10.02 7.99 -7.33
CA LEU A 51 9.46 7.93 -8.68
C LEU A 51 10.13 6.85 -9.54
N LYS A 52 9.39 6.35 -10.52
CA LYS A 52 9.87 5.53 -11.63
C LYS A 52 9.46 6.11 -12.98
N ILE A 53 10.19 5.72 -14.01
CA ILE A 53 9.81 6.01 -15.40
C ILE A 53 8.58 5.19 -15.74
N VAL A 54 7.51 5.87 -16.16
CA VAL A 54 6.29 5.25 -16.71
C VAL A 54 6.29 5.31 -18.23
N ARG A 55 6.87 6.37 -18.80
CA ARG A 55 7.12 6.50 -20.23
C ARG A 55 8.51 7.05 -20.46
N GLU A 56 9.28 6.34 -21.27
CA GLU A 56 10.63 6.74 -21.66
C GLU A 56 10.64 8.04 -22.45
N CYS A 57 11.76 8.75 -22.35
CA CYS A 57 12.00 9.93 -23.17
C CYS A 57 12.25 9.54 -24.62
N THR A 58 11.77 10.35 -25.55
CA THR A 58 12.05 10.25 -26.99
C THR A 58 12.50 11.62 -27.51
N PRO A 59 13.11 11.72 -28.70
CA PRO A 59 13.44 13.03 -29.27
C PRO A 59 12.25 13.99 -29.33
N THR A 60 11.02 13.48 -29.44
CA THR A 60 9.79 14.28 -29.56
C THR A 60 8.97 14.37 -28.28
N SER A 61 9.40 13.77 -27.16
CA SER A 61 8.61 13.75 -25.93
C SER A 61 9.45 13.55 -24.68
N ASP A 62 9.16 14.31 -23.63
CA ASP A 62 9.81 14.13 -22.33
C ASP A 62 9.46 12.78 -21.65
N THR A 63 10.29 12.40 -20.68
CA THR A 63 10.01 11.34 -19.71
C THR A 63 8.76 11.65 -18.90
N VAL A 64 7.90 10.65 -18.71
CA VAL A 64 6.77 10.73 -17.76
C VAL A 64 7.10 9.93 -16.51
N CYS A 65 7.08 10.60 -15.36
CA CYS A 65 7.32 9.96 -14.07
C CYS A 65 6.00 9.56 -13.38
N GLY A 66 6.04 8.43 -12.70
CA GLY A 66 4.97 7.96 -11.81
C GLY A 66 5.55 7.47 -10.47
N PRO A 67 4.70 7.21 -9.48
CA PRO A 67 5.14 6.67 -8.19
C PRO A 67 5.75 5.28 -8.35
N LEU A 68 6.71 4.94 -7.49
CA LEU A 68 7.18 3.56 -7.31
C LEU A 68 6.03 2.62 -6.89
N ASP A 69 6.28 1.31 -6.99
CA ASP A 69 5.31 0.34 -6.50
C ASP A 69 5.08 0.51 -5.00
N HIS A 70 3.83 0.31 -4.57
CA HIS A 70 3.36 0.58 -3.20
C HIS A 70 3.52 2.05 -2.75
N HIS A 71 3.59 2.99 -3.69
CA HIS A 71 3.54 4.43 -3.42
C HIS A 71 2.35 5.08 -4.14
N TYR A 72 1.93 6.23 -3.63
CA TYR A 72 0.96 7.10 -4.28
C TYR A 72 1.55 8.49 -4.50
N CYS A 73 1.10 9.13 -5.56
CA CYS A 73 1.52 10.47 -5.90
C CYS A 73 0.90 11.49 -4.95
N THR A 74 1.73 12.38 -4.39
CA THR A 74 1.28 13.48 -3.52
C THR A 74 1.42 14.84 -4.18
N LYS A 75 2.31 14.97 -5.17
CA LYS A 75 2.48 16.19 -5.97
C LYS A 75 2.55 15.83 -7.45
N THR A 76 1.82 16.55 -8.27
CA THR A 76 1.78 16.38 -9.73
C THR A 76 2.10 17.68 -10.44
N ASP A 77 2.55 17.56 -11.68
CA ASP A 77 2.61 18.64 -12.66
C ASP A 77 2.05 18.15 -14.01
N TYR A 78 2.20 18.98 -15.05
CA TYR A 78 1.75 18.65 -16.41
C TYR A 78 2.48 17.45 -17.05
N LYS A 79 3.61 17.00 -16.47
CA LYS A 79 4.43 15.87 -16.94
C LYS A 79 4.30 14.62 -16.07
N GLY A 80 3.39 14.61 -15.08
CA GLY A 80 3.09 13.46 -14.25
C GLY A 80 3.38 13.68 -12.76
N CYS A 81 3.85 12.64 -12.08
CA CYS A 81 4.12 12.70 -10.65
C CYS A 81 5.48 13.33 -10.37
N THR A 82 5.53 14.29 -9.44
CA THR A 82 6.77 14.98 -9.01
C THR A 82 7.24 14.52 -7.64
N PHE A 83 6.34 13.99 -6.81
CA PHE A 83 6.68 13.43 -5.52
C PHE A 83 5.67 12.36 -5.12
N ALA A 84 6.17 11.24 -4.60
CA ALA A 84 5.36 10.14 -4.12
C ALA A 84 5.67 9.78 -2.67
N GLN A 85 4.70 9.15 -2.01
CA GLN A 85 4.85 8.62 -0.65
C GLN A 85 4.39 7.18 -0.60
N LYS A 86 4.99 6.39 0.29
CA LYS A 86 4.60 4.99 0.49
C LYS A 86 3.15 4.90 0.95
N HIS A 87 2.44 3.88 0.50
CA HIS A 87 1.11 3.56 0.99
C HIS A 87 1.16 3.26 2.50
N THR A 88 0.15 3.73 3.22
CA THR A 88 -0.07 3.37 4.61
C THR A 88 -0.35 1.88 4.73
N ILE A 89 0.32 1.24 5.70
CA ILE A 89 0.05 -0.12 6.12
C ILE A 89 -1.01 -0.03 7.21
N CYS A 90 -2.11 -0.77 7.07
CA CYS A 90 -3.11 -0.85 8.13
C CYS A 90 -2.57 -1.78 9.22
N TRP A 91 -2.62 -1.35 10.47
CA TRP A 91 -2.07 -2.14 11.56
C TRP A 91 -3.01 -3.28 11.95
N HIS A 92 -2.51 -4.19 12.78
CA HIS A 92 -3.37 -5.14 13.49
C HIS A 92 -4.43 -4.35 14.28
N GLY A 93 -5.65 -4.88 14.31
CA GLY A 93 -6.83 -4.18 14.79
C GLY A 93 -7.46 -3.21 13.80
N GLN A 94 -6.93 -3.16 12.57
CA GLN A 94 -7.50 -2.43 11.46
C GLN A 94 -7.69 -3.33 10.25
N PHE A 95 -8.54 -2.87 9.34
CA PHE A 95 -8.75 -3.45 8.02
C PHE A 95 -8.63 -2.38 6.94
N ILE A 96 -8.37 -2.82 5.71
CA ILE A 96 -8.34 -1.95 4.55
C ILE A 96 -9.78 -1.58 4.14
N ILE A 97 -10.15 -0.32 4.34
CA ILE A 97 -11.41 0.22 3.77
C ILE A 97 -11.24 0.41 2.26
N ARG A 98 -10.08 0.92 1.84
CA ARG A 98 -9.78 1.17 0.43
C ARG A 98 -8.31 0.95 0.16
N ASN A 99 -8.02 0.11 -0.85
CA ASN A 99 -6.67 -0.10 -1.33
C ASN A 99 -6.05 1.20 -1.88
N GLY A 100 -4.75 1.36 -1.64
CA GLY A 100 -3.95 2.39 -2.26
C GLY A 100 -3.91 2.25 -3.78
N THR A 101 -3.76 3.38 -4.46
CA THR A 101 -3.60 3.48 -5.91
C THR A 101 -2.41 4.39 -6.22
N THR A 102 -2.08 4.59 -7.50
CA THR A 102 -1.03 5.52 -7.90
C THR A 102 -1.35 6.98 -7.55
N SER A 103 -2.61 7.32 -7.27
CA SER A 103 -3.06 8.68 -6.95
C SER A 103 -3.68 8.84 -5.57
N ALA A 104 -3.85 7.76 -4.80
CA ALA A 104 -4.47 7.81 -3.48
C ALA A 104 -3.82 6.83 -2.51
N ASN A 105 -3.65 7.27 -1.27
CA ASN A 105 -3.17 6.42 -0.20
C ASN A 105 -4.18 5.32 0.18
N THR A 106 -3.68 4.24 0.77
CA THR A 106 -4.51 3.24 1.45
C THR A 106 -5.29 3.89 2.58
N LYS A 107 -6.57 3.55 2.71
CA LYS A 107 -7.40 3.96 3.85
C LYS A 107 -7.65 2.77 4.76
N CYS A 108 -7.37 2.97 6.04
CA CYS A 108 -7.56 1.99 7.09
C CYS A 108 -8.78 2.35 7.96
N GLY A 109 -9.47 1.33 8.44
CA GLY A 109 -10.53 1.45 9.43
C GLY A 109 -10.26 0.55 10.61
N ASP A 110 -10.64 0.98 11.81
CA ASP A 110 -10.52 0.15 13.00
C ASP A 110 -11.56 -0.98 12.96
N CYS A 111 -11.20 -2.13 13.51
CA CYS A 111 -12.14 -3.23 13.65
C CYS A 111 -13.31 -2.82 14.54
N PRO A 112 -14.57 -2.99 14.09
CA PRO A 112 -15.73 -2.72 14.91
C PRO A 112 -15.80 -3.68 16.10
N ASP A 113 -16.63 -3.33 17.08
CA ASP A 113 -16.88 -4.16 18.25
C ASP A 113 -17.21 -5.60 17.85
N LYS A 114 -16.73 -6.56 18.66
CA LYS A 114 -16.89 -8.01 18.45
C LYS A 114 -16.17 -8.56 17.22
N THR A 115 -15.21 -7.83 16.66
CA THR A 115 -14.35 -8.30 15.57
C THR A 115 -12.88 -7.99 15.85
N PHE A 116 -11.98 -8.69 15.18
CA PHE A 116 -10.54 -8.51 15.31
C PHE A 116 -9.76 -8.74 14.02
N SER A 117 -8.55 -8.22 13.96
CA SER A 117 -7.55 -8.55 12.94
C SER A 117 -6.16 -8.65 13.57
N ASN A 118 -5.56 -9.84 13.48
CA ASN A 118 -4.18 -10.09 13.93
C ASN A 118 -3.14 -9.85 12.83
N GLU A 119 -3.59 -9.62 11.60
CA GLU A 119 -2.74 -9.43 10.42
C GLU A 119 -2.69 -7.94 10.03
N SER A 120 -1.51 -7.44 9.66
CA SER A 120 -1.37 -6.12 9.06
C SER A 120 -1.94 -6.11 7.65
N SER A 121 -2.58 -5.01 7.25
CA SER A 121 -3.21 -4.85 5.94
C SER A 121 -4.26 -5.93 5.64
N SER A 122 -4.96 -6.42 6.66
CA SER A 122 -6.08 -7.35 6.47
C SER A 122 -7.19 -6.70 5.64
N ALA A 123 -7.83 -7.50 4.77
CA ALA A 123 -8.96 -7.03 3.97
C ALA A 123 -10.25 -6.86 4.79
N TYR A 124 -10.39 -7.57 5.92
CA TYR A 124 -11.56 -7.51 6.79
C TYR A 124 -11.21 -7.92 8.23
N CYS A 125 -12.07 -7.56 9.18
CA CYS A 125 -11.98 -8.04 10.56
C CYS A 125 -12.78 -9.33 10.71
N LYS A 126 -12.17 -10.32 11.33
CA LYS A 126 -12.79 -11.61 11.65
C LYS A 126 -13.69 -11.44 12.88
N PRO A 127 -14.89 -12.04 12.92
CA PRO A 127 -15.73 -11.97 14.12
C PRO A 127 -15.05 -12.71 15.28
N HIS A 128 -15.30 -12.26 16.51
CA HIS A 128 -14.86 -12.97 17.70
C HIS A 128 -15.55 -14.33 17.83
N THR A 129 -14.81 -15.32 18.32
CA THR A 129 -15.33 -16.66 18.59
C THR A 129 -16.38 -16.61 19.70
N GLY A 130 -17.58 -17.08 19.37
CA GLY A 130 -18.70 -17.18 20.31
C GLY A 130 -18.58 -18.39 21.22
N CYS A 131 -17.79 -18.33 22.30
CA CYS A 131 -17.51 -19.47 23.19
C CYS A 131 -18.77 -20.23 23.64
N GLN A 132 -19.87 -19.53 23.90
CA GLN A 132 -21.15 -20.14 24.30
C GLN A 132 -21.72 -21.07 23.23
N SER A 133 -21.60 -20.73 21.94
CA SER A 133 -22.06 -21.57 20.83
C SER A 133 -21.26 -22.87 20.71
N LEU A 134 -20.05 -22.89 21.27
CA LEU A 134 -19.18 -24.06 21.33
C LEU A 134 -19.38 -24.88 22.62
N GLY A 135 -20.33 -24.51 23.49
CA GLY A 135 -20.52 -25.12 24.81
C GLY A 135 -19.39 -24.78 25.81
N LEU A 136 -18.54 -23.82 25.49
CA LEU A 136 -17.41 -23.37 26.30
C LEU A 136 -17.76 -22.13 27.12
N GLN A 137 -16.85 -21.74 28.01
CA GLN A 137 -16.86 -20.47 28.71
C GLN A 137 -15.82 -19.53 28.12
N GLU A 138 -16.17 -18.26 27.98
CA GLU A 138 -15.19 -17.21 27.66
C GLU A 138 -14.28 -17.04 28.88
N MET A 139 -12.99 -17.31 28.67
CA MET A 139 -11.95 -17.18 29.70
C MET A 139 -11.37 -15.77 29.67
N THR A 140 -11.10 -15.27 28.47
CA THR A 140 -10.57 -13.93 28.22
C THR A 140 -11.35 -13.31 27.08
N ALA A 141 -11.83 -12.08 27.28
CA ALA A 141 -12.47 -11.32 26.22
C ALA A 141 -11.43 -10.90 25.16
N GLY A 142 -11.78 -11.04 23.89
CA GLY A 142 -10.98 -10.62 22.76
C GLY A 142 -10.87 -9.10 22.66
N THR A 143 -9.89 -8.64 21.89
CA THR A 143 -9.65 -7.23 21.58
C THR A 143 -9.88 -6.99 20.08
N ASN A 144 -9.65 -5.78 19.58
CA ASN A 144 -9.60 -5.55 18.14
C ASN A 144 -8.42 -6.29 17.45
N THR A 145 -7.41 -6.74 18.18
CA THR A 145 -6.25 -7.46 17.62
C THR A 145 -6.28 -8.98 17.85
N LEU A 146 -7.03 -9.43 18.86
CA LEU A 146 -7.03 -10.82 19.33
C LEU A 146 -8.45 -11.36 19.46
N ASP A 147 -8.58 -12.66 19.25
CA ASP A 147 -9.85 -13.35 19.44
C ASP A 147 -10.19 -13.57 20.92
N ASN A 148 -11.43 -13.92 21.19
CA ASN A 148 -11.88 -14.50 22.46
C ASN A 148 -11.13 -15.81 22.74
N GLU A 149 -10.71 -15.99 24.00
CA GLU A 149 -10.18 -17.27 24.46
C GLU A 149 -11.28 -18.09 25.14
N CYS A 150 -11.52 -19.30 24.64
CA CYS A 150 -12.55 -20.19 25.14
C CYS A 150 -11.96 -21.38 25.90
N GLY A 151 -12.60 -21.78 27.01
CA GLY A 151 -12.17 -22.89 27.85
C GLY A 151 -13.34 -23.75 28.35
N PRO A 152 -13.06 -24.98 28.81
CA PRO A 152 -14.09 -25.87 29.36
C PRO A 152 -14.76 -25.25 30.58
N ARG A 153 -16.06 -25.47 30.72
CA ARG A 153 -16.80 -25.10 31.94
C ARG A 153 -16.38 -26.03 33.06
N ASN A 154 -15.70 -25.50 34.08
CA ASN A 154 -15.59 -26.20 35.35
C ASN A 154 -16.96 -26.17 36.03
N SER A 155 -17.74 -27.23 35.83
CA SER A 155 -19.03 -27.37 36.51
C SER A 155 -18.78 -27.63 38.00
N PRO A 156 -19.39 -26.86 38.92
CA PRO A 156 -19.32 -27.17 40.34
C PRO A 156 -19.87 -28.57 40.64
N VAL A 157 -20.79 -29.07 39.81
CA VAL A 157 -21.30 -30.45 39.89
C VAL A 157 -20.20 -31.46 39.60
N SER A 158 -19.38 -31.25 38.57
CA SER A 158 -18.25 -32.14 38.26
C SER A 158 -17.20 -32.14 39.38
N ILE A 159 -16.95 -30.98 39.99
CA ILE A 159 -16.05 -30.87 41.14
C ILE A 159 -16.62 -31.63 42.34
N VAL A 160 -17.91 -31.44 42.66
CA VAL A 160 -18.58 -32.12 43.78
C VAL A 160 -18.62 -33.63 43.58
N ILE A 161 -18.89 -34.12 42.36
CA ILE A 161 -18.90 -35.56 42.08
C ILE A 161 -17.50 -36.16 42.29
N VAL A 162 -16.46 -35.50 41.76
CA VAL A 162 -15.07 -35.97 41.92
C VAL A 162 -14.66 -35.96 43.40
N THR A 163 -15.00 -34.91 44.16
CA THR A 163 -14.67 -34.86 45.60
C THR A 163 -15.44 -35.92 46.40
N VAL A 164 -16.73 -36.12 46.15
CA VAL A 164 -17.54 -37.16 46.81
C VAL A 164 -16.99 -38.56 46.50
N LEU A 165 -16.65 -38.85 45.24
CA LEU A 165 -16.06 -40.13 44.85
C LEU A 165 -14.70 -40.38 45.52
N LEU A 166 -13.83 -39.35 45.58
CA LEU A 166 -12.55 -39.43 46.30
C LEU A 166 -12.73 -39.72 47.79
N VAL A 167 -13.69 -39.05 48.44
CA VAL A 167 -14.02 -39.27 49.85
C VAL A 167 -14.55 -40.70 50.08
N LEU A 168 -15.45 -41.19 49.22
CA LEU A 168 -15.97 -42.55 49.30
C LEU A 168 -14.87 -43.60 49.15
N VAL A 169 -13.96 -43.43 48.20
CA VAL A 169 -12.80 -44.32 48.01
C VAL A 169 -11.89 -44.31 49.24
N LEU A 170 -11.60 -43.12 49.80
CA LEU A 170 -10.80 -43.00 51.02
C LEU A 170 -11.47 -43.71 52.21
N VAL A 171 -12.79 -43.58 52.38
CA VAL A 171 -13.52 -44.26 53.44
C VAL A 171 -13.41 -45.78 53.28
N VAL A 172 -13.60 -46.32 52.07
CA VAL A 172 -13.49 -47.77 51.81
C VAL A 172 -12.07 -48.30 52.05
N ILE A 173 -11.03 -47.50 51.79
CA ILE A 173 -9.63 -47.91 52.06
C ILE A 173 -9.30 -47.89 53.57
N LEU A 174 -9.99 -47.05 54.34
CA LEU A 174 -9.74 -46.84 55.78
C LEU A 174 -10.65 -47.69 56.70
N THR A 175 -11.63 -48.41 56.15
CA THR A 175 -12.51 -49.36 56.85
C THR A 175 -12.13 -50.80 56.54
#